data_AF-A0A661BA20-F1
#
_entry.id   AF-A0A661BA20-F1
#
_cell.length_a   1.000
_cell.length_b   1.000
_cell.length_c   1.000
_cell.angle_alpha   90.00
_cell.angle_beta   90.00
_cell.angle_gamma   90.00
#
_symmetry.space_group_name_H-M   'P 1'
#
loop_
_entity.id
_entity.type
_entity.pdbx_description
1 polymer ?
#
loop_
_entity_poly.entity_id
_entity_poly.type
_entity_poly.pdbx_seq_one_letter_code
_entity_poly.pdbx_strand_id
1 'polypeptide(L)'
;MNWDEITLYSPDDLLTYDKELLMQIGDYYRHEEVKNIIAERIIYRFSHLDNPLSLIDDVSLLKNSGVLLNLALVMRENSTRRGDIFYLKAIYYETKFERELQRALSVIAEKISKGPEIVR
;
A
#
# COMPACT_ATOMS: atom_id res chain seq x y z
N MET A 1 -0.01 -6.85 16.71
CA MET A 1 -0.95 -5.96 16.00
C MET A 1 -2.10 -6.80 15.44
N ASN A 2 -3.36 -6.33 15.49
CA ASN A 2 -4.46 -7.00 14.79
C ASN A 2 -4.57 -6.41 13.37
N TRP A 3 -4.10 -7.14 12.36
CA TRP A 3 -4.04 -6.66 10.98
C TRP A 3 -5.43 -6.33 10.41
N ASP A 4 -6.47 -7.06 10.83
CA ASP A 4 -7.81 -6.88 10.28
C ASP A 4 -8.43 -5.53 10.65
N GLU A 5 -8.01 -4.95 11.78
CA GLU A 5 -8.50 -3.69 12.33
C GLU A 5 -7.70 -2.46 11.86
N ILE A 6 -6.61 -2.64 11.12
CA ILE A 6 -5.78 -1.50 10.71
C ILE A 6 -6.45 -0.71 9.58
N THR A 7 -6.25 0.60 9.61
CA THR A 7 -6.49 1.48 8.46
C THR A 7 -5.14 1.95 7.92
N LEU A 8 -4.81 1.58 6.68
CA LEU A 8 -3.53 1.96 6.06
C LEU A 8 -3.49 3.43 5.66
N TYR A 9 -4.62 3.95 5.18
CA TYR A 9 -4.80 5.32 4.69
C TYR A 9 -6.29 5.69 4.65
N SER A 10 -6.56 6.99 4.61
CA SER A 10 -7.91 7.57 4.54
C SER A 10 -8.27 8.02 3.11
N PRO A 11 -9.55 8.27 2.82
CA PRO A 11 -9.95 8.91 1.57
C PRO A 11 -9.30 10.28 1.34
N ASP A 12 -9.06 11.05 2.40
CA ASP A 12 -8.42 12.37 2.31
C ASP A 12 -6.96 12.27 1.83
N ASP A 13 -6.25 11.21 2.24
CA ASP A 13 -4.89 10.94 1.75
C ASP A 13 -4.89 10.74 0.22
N LEU A 14 -5.91 10.08 -0.33
CA LEU A 14 -6.05 9.89 -1.77
C LEU A 14 -6.30 11.22 -2.50
N LEU A 15 -7.14 12.10 -1.94
CA LEU A 15 -7.48 13.39 -2.55
C LEU A 15 -6.31 14.37 -2.60
N THR A 16 -5.21 14.10 -1.91
CA THR A 16 -3.95 14.83 -2.12
C THR A 16 -3.30 14.52 -3.48
N TYR A 17 -3.77 13.47 -4.17
CA TYR A 17 -3.32 13.02 -5.48
C TYR A 17 -4.47 13.06 -6.50
N ASP A 18 -4.22 13.62 -7.69
CA ASP A 18 -5.14 13.53 -8.83
C ASP A 18 -6.63 13.78 -8.50
N LYS A 19 -6.89 14.71 -7.58
CA LYS A 19 -8.21 14.99 -7.00
C LYS A 19 -9.32 15.08 -8.05
N GLU A 20 -9.06 15.80 -9.14
CA GLU A 20 -10.02 16.02 -10.22
C GLU A 20 -10.43 14.72 -10.92
N LEU A 21 -9.49 13.78 -11.10
CA LEU A 21 -9.79 12.47 -11.68
C LEU A 21 -10.55 11.61 -10.69
N LEU A 22 -10.16 11.60 -9.41
CA LEU A 22 -10.85 10.81 -8.38
C LEU A 22 -12.31 11.27 -8.19
N MET A 23 -12.55 12.58 -8.24
CA MET A 23 -13.90 13.14 -8.17
C MET A 23 -14.78 12.71 -9.36
N GLN A 24 -14.21 12.37 -10.51
CA GLN A 24 -14.98 11.86 -11.66
C GLN A 24 -15.40 10.39 -11.50
N ILE A 25 -14.61 9.61 -10.75
CA ILE A 25 -14.84 8.17 -10.55
C ILE A 25 -15.92 7.92 -9.49
N GLY A 26 -16.04 8.80 -8.50
CA GLY A 26 -17.03 8.69 -7.41
C GLY A 26 -16.63 7.65 -6.36
N ASP A 27 -16.57 6.37 -6.76
CA ASP A 27 -16.14 5.27 -5.89
C ASP A 27 -14.67 4.92 -6.16
N TYR A 28 -13.77 5.54 -5.39
CA TYR A 28 -12.32 5.40 -5.53
C TYR A 28 -11.63 4.82 -4.30
N TYR A 29 -12.35 4.39 -3.25
CA TYR A 29 -11.73 3.88 -2.03
C TYR A 29 -11.73 2.35 -2.03
N ARG A 30 -10.55 1.76 -2.21
CA ARG A 30 -10.32 0.29 -2.35
C ARG A 30 -9.56 -0.29 -1.15
N HIS A 31 -9.86 0.20 0.06
CA HIS A 31 -9.06 -0.12 1.25
C HIS A 31 -8.87 -1.61 1.51
N GLU A 32 -9.96 -2.39 1.52
CA GLU A 32 -9.87 -3.81 1.84
C GLU A 32 -9.07 -4.60 0.81
N GLU A 33 -9.24 -4.29 -0.47
CA GLU A 33 -8.46 -4.91 -1.56
C GLU A 33 -6.97 -4.57 -1.42
N VAL A 34 -6.65 -3.30 -1.18
CA VAL A 34 -5.27 -2.84 -0.98
C VAL A 34 -4.64 -3.47 0.26
N LYS A 35 -5.38 -3.57 1.37
CA LYS A 35 -4.93 -4.20 2.61
C LYS A 35 -4.58 -5.67 2.38
N ASN A 36 -5.43 -6.39 1.64
CA ASN A 36 -5.20 -7.80 1.32
C ASN A 36 -3.98 -7.99 0.42
N ILE A 37 -3.84 -7.21 -0.65
CA ILE A 37 -2.68 -7.30 -1.55
C ILE A 37 -1.38 -7.01 -0.79
N ILE A 38 -1.35 -5.97 0.04
CA ILE A 38 -0.15 -5.64 0.83
C ILE A 38 0.15 -6.75 1.85
N ALA A 39 -0.88 -7.32 2.50
CA ALA A 39 -0.72 -8.44 3.43
C ALA A 39 -0.08 -9.65 2.73
N GLU A 40 -0.57 -10.03 1.56
CA GLU A 40 0.00 -11.12 0.76
C GLU A 40 1.46 -10.87 0.41
N ARG A 41 1.81 -9.62 0.01
CA ARG A 41 3.20 -9.26 -0.29
C ARG A 41 4.11 -9.35 0.94
N ILE A 42 3.62 -8.96 2.11
CA ILE A 42 4.35 -9.09 3.38
C ILE A 42 4.55 -10.57 3.73
N ILE A 43 3.47 -11.35 3.72
CA ILE A 43 3.50 -12.79 4.01
C ILE A 43 4.48 -13.49 3.07
N TYR A 44 4.44 -13.18 1.77
CA TYR A 44 5.38 -13.74 0.81
C TYR A 44 6.84 -13.35 1.12
N ARG A 45 7.09 -12.05 1.37
CA ARG A 45 8.44 -11.52 1.62
C ARG A 45 9.09 -12.11 2.87
N PHE A 46 8.28 -12.35 3.89
CA PHE A 46 8.69 -12.84 5.20
C PHE A 46 8.16 -14.26 5.47
N SER A 47 7.98 -15.06 4.42
CA SER A 47 7.45 -16.43 4.47
C SER A 47 8.24 -17.40 5.36
N HIS A 48 9.45 -17.02 5.76
CA HIS A 48 10.29 -17.76 6.69
C HIS A 48 9.99 -17.46 8.17
N LEU A 49 9.12 -16.50 8.46
CA LEU A 49 8.72 -16.12 9.82
C LEU A 49 7.33 -16.65 10.12
N ASP A 50 7.11 -17.06 11.37
CA ASP A 50 5.78 -17.38 11.86
C ASP A 50 4.97 -16.09 12.08
N ASN A 51 3.80 -16.01 11.44
CA ASN A 51 2.88 -14.88 11.50
C ASN A 51 3.53 -13.49 11.23
N PRO A 52 4.03 -13.23 10.01
CA PRO A 52 4.80 -12.01 9.71
C PRO A 52 4.07 -10.69 9.96
N LEU A 53 2.75 -10.64 9.75
CA LEU A 53 1.94 -9.43 9.95
C LEU A 53 1.95 -8.99 11.42
N SER A 54 2.07 -9.94 12.35
CA SER A 54 2.11 -9.65 13.79
C SER A 54 3.38 -8.91 14.23
N LEU A 55 4.45 -9.00 13.44
CA LEU A 55 5.77 -8.41 13.69
C LEU A 55 5.88 -6.97 13.19
N ILE A 56 4.87 -6.47 12.47
CA ILE A 56 4.81 -5.08 12.03
C ILE A 56 4.29 -4.24 13.20
N ASP A 57 5.17 -3.44 13.79
CA ASP A 57 4.89 -2.56 14.91
C ASP A 57 4.46 -1.15 14.48
N ASP A 58 4.82 -0.75 13.26
CA ASP A 58 4.59 0.57 12.70
C ASP A 58 3.96 0.46 11.30
N VAL A 59 2.64 0.47 11.25
CA VAL A 59 1.85 0.41 10.01
C VAL A 59 2.00 1.67 9.15
N SER A 60 2.44 2.79 9.74
CA SER A 60 2.57 4.06 9.00
C SER A 60 3.61 3.98 7.87
N LEU A 61 4.56 3.04 7.98
CA LEU A 61 5.53 2.72 6.94
C LEU A 61 4.86 2.25 5.64
N LEU A 62 3.65 1.69 5.71
CA LEU A 62 2.88 1.16 4.58
C LEU A 62 1.84 2.14 4.04
N LYS A 63 1.68 3.32 4.67
CA LYS A 63 0.67 4.30 4.26
C LYS A 63 0.84 4.72 2.80
N ASN A 64 2.05 5.11 2.40
CA ASN A 64 2.31 5.60 1.05
C ASN A 64 2.11 4.49 0.00
N SER A 65 2.56 3.27 0.27
CA SER A 65 2.33 2.15 -0.65
C SER A 65 0.85 1.82 -0.76
N GLY A 66 0.09 1.89 0.34
CA GLY A 66 -1.37 1.74 0.34
C GLY A 66 -2.06 2.78 -0.55
N VAL A 67 -1.75 4.07 -0.37
CA VAL A 67 -2.29 5.16 -1.20
C VAL A 67 -1.99 4.92 -2.68
N LEU A 68 -0.73 4.61 -3.01
CA LEU A 68 -0.31 4.43 -4.40
C LEU A 68 -0.96 3.20 -5.05
N LEU A 69 -1.10 2.09 -4.32
CA LEU A 69 -1.78 0.91 -4.83
C LEU A 69 -3.27 1.19 -5.08
N ASN A 70 -3.94 1.87 -4.15
CA ASN A 70 -5.33 2.29 -4.35
C ASN A 70 -5.50 3.08 -5.65
N LEU A 71 -4.65 4.10 -5.84
CA LEU A 71 -4.69 4.92 -7.05
C LEU A 71 -4.42 4.08 -8.30
N ALA A 72 -3.47 3.15 -8.25
CA ALA A 72 -3.18 2.27 -9.38
C ALA A 72 -4.37 1.38 -9.76
N LEU A 73 -5.04 0.78 -8.77
CA LEU A 73 -6.21 -0.08 -8.98
C LEU A 73 -7.37 0.71 -9.57
N VAL A 74 -7.73 1.82 -8.93
CA VAL A 74 -8.85 2.67 -9.36
C VAL A 74 -8.64 3.20 -10.77
N MET A 75 -7.43 3.67 -11.08
CA MET A 75 -7.12 4.16 -12.43
C MET A 75 -7.15 3.01 -13.45
N ARG A 76 -6.75 1.80 -13.07
CA ARG A 76 -6.82 0.64 -13.98
C ARG A 76 -8.26 0.24 -14.29
N GLU A 77 -9.11 0.18 -13.28
CA GLU A 77 -10.54 -0.16 -13.40
C GLU A 77 -11.29 0.83 -14.30
N ASN A 78 -10.88 2.10 -14.29
CA ASN A 78 -11.51 3.17 -15.06
C ASN A 78 -10.87 3.42 -16.42
N SER A 79 -9.84 2.65 -16.77
CA SER A 79 -9.25 2.69 -18.11
C SER A 79 -10.09 1.89 -19.09
N THR A 80 -10.35 2.48 -20.26
CA THR A 80 -11.13 1.86 -21.35
C THR A 80 -10.23 1.36 -22.47
N ARG A 81 -8.99 1.88 -22.57
CA ARG A 81 -8.02 1.48 -23.59
C ARG A 81 -6.60 1.79 -23.15
N ARG A 82 -5.64 1.02 -23.70
CA ARG A 82 -4.21 1.32 -23.55
C ARG A 82 -3.93 2.73 -24.05
N GLY A 83 -3.27 3.52 -23.21
CA GLY A 83 -2.83 4.89 -23.51
C GLY A 83 -3.82 6.00 -23.16
N ASP A 84 -5.02 5.70 -22.64
CA ASP A 84 -5.84 6.75 -22.02
C ASP A 84 -5.21 7.27 -20.71
N ILE A 85 -5.72 8.40 -20.20
CA ILE A 85 -5.14 9.05 -19.02
C ILE A 85 -5.15 8.11 -17.80
N PHE A 86 -6.23 7.36 -17.62
CA PHE A 86 -6.39 6.38 -16.55
C PHE A 86 -5.36 5.25 -16.65
N TYR A 87 -5.11 4.71 -17.85
CA TYR A 87 -4.06 3.73 -18.10
C TYR A 87 -2.67 4.25 -17.73
N LEU A 88 -2.33 5.46 -18.19
CA LEU A 88 -1.03 6.07 -17.94
C LEU A 88 -0.81 6.35 -16.45
N LYS A 89 -1.86 6.82 -15.77
CA LYS A 89 -1.85 7.03 -14.31
C LYS A 89 -1.75 5.73 -13.54
N ALA A 90 -2.45 4.67 -13.96
CA ALA A 90 -2.36 3.36 -13.35
C ALA A 90 -0.91 2.83 -13.36
N ILE A 91 -0.23 2.88 -14.51
CA ILE A 91 1.18 2.47 -14.62
C ILE A 91 2.09 3.35 -13.74
N TYR A 92 1.87 4.66 -13.76
CA TYR A 92 2.65 5.59 -12.96
C TYR A 92 2.56 5.27 -11.46
N TYR A 93 1.34 5.07 -10.96
CA TYR A 93 1.11 4.77 -9.56
C TYR A 93 1.57 3.37 -9.18
N GLU A 94 1.38 2.37 -10.03
CA GLU A 94 1.89 1.01 -9.82
C GLU A 94 3.42 1.00 -9.71
N THR A 95 4.11 1.72 -10.61
CA THR A 95 5.59 1.83 -10.56
C THR A 95 6.07 2.47 -9.27
N LYS A 96 5.37 3.50 -8.79
CA LYS A 96 5.69 4.14 -7.51
C LYS A 96 5.37 3.26 -6.32
N PHE A 97 4.24 2.56 -6.36
CA PHE A 97 3.82 1.61 -5.34
C PHE A 97 4.89 0.55 -5.10
N GLU A 98 5.40 -0.10 -6.15
CA GLU A 98 6.41 -1.15 -6.02
C GLU A 98 7.69 -0.62 -5.35
N ARG A 99 8.11 0.62 -5.68
CA ARG A 99 9.27 1.27 -5.05
C ARG A 99 9.04 1.58 -3.56
N GLU A 100 7.90 2.19 -3.23
CA GLU A 100 7.57 2.54 -1.84
C GLU A 100 7.36 1.30 -0.99
N LEU A 101 6.71 0.27 -1.51
CA LEU A 101 6.53 -0.99 -0.82
C LEU A 101 7.88 -1.67 -0.57
N GLN A 102 8.76 -1.75 -1.56
CA GLN A 102 10.10 -2.32 -1.38
C GLN A 102 10.90 -1.57 -0.30
N ARG A 103 10.82 -0.23 -0.29
CA ARG A 103 11.46 0.61 0.73
C ARG A 103 10.89 0.31 2.12
N ALA A 104 9.56 0.28 2.26
CA ALA A 104 8.90 -0.02 3.53
C ALA A 104 9.27 -1.42 4.06
N LEU A 105 9.22 -2.44 3.19
CA LEU A 105 9.60 -3.81 3.54
C LEU A 105 11.07 -3.93 3.95
N SER A 106 11.95 -3.13 3.36
CA SER A 106 13.37 -3.11 3.75
C SER A 106 13.56 -2.55 5.17
N VAL A 107 12.84 -1.48 5.51
CA VAL A 107 12.86 -0.89 6.87
C VAL A 107 12.27 -1.86 7.88
N ILE A 108 11.13 -2.49 7.55
CA ILE A 108 10.50 -3.51 8.40
C ILE A 108 11.47 -4.68 8.64
N ALA A 109 12.14 -5.17 7.59
CA ALA A 109 13.12 -6.25 7.70
C ALA A 109 14.30 -5.88 8.63
N GLU A 110 14.78 -4.64 8.56
CA GLU A 110 15.84 -4.14 9.44
C GLU A 110 15.40 -4.06 10.90
N LYS A 111 14.17 -3.59 11.16
CA LYS A 111 13.61 -3.56 12.51
C LYS A 111 13.46 -4.97 13.09
N ILE A 112 12.91 -5.90 12.30
CA ILE A 112 12.74 -7.30 12.71
C ILE A 112 14.09 -7.95 13.04
N SER A 113 15.13 -7.70 12.25
CA SER A 113 16.45 -8.33 12.45
C SER A 113 17.21 -7.79 13.67
N LYS A 114 16.99 -6.53 14.06
CA LYS A 114 17.63 -5.93 15.24
C LYS A 114 17.00 -6.37 16.56
N GLY A 115 15.77 -6.91 16.54
CA GLY A 115 15.01 -7.23 17.75
C GLY A 115 14.65 -5.97 18.57
N PRO A 116 13.92 -6.11 19.68
CA PRO A 116 13.63 -4.98 20.56
C PRO A 116 14.93 -4.42 21.14
N GLU A 117 15.14 -3.10 21.03
CA GLU A 117 16.22 -2.41 21.74
C GLU A 117 16.00 -2.61 23.26
N ILE A 118 16.80 -3.49 23.86
CA ILE A 118 16.86 -3.62 25.32
C ILE A 118 17.55 -2.34 25.82
N VAL A 119 16.77 -1.33 26.16
CA VAL A 119 17.26 -0.19 26.95
C VAL A 119 17.64 -0.74 28.33
N ARG A 120 18.93 -0.89 28.58
CA ARG A 120 19.50 -1.22 29.89
C ARG A 120 19.57 0.01 30.77
#